data_AF-A0A8E2AW06-F1
#
_entry.id   AF-A0A8E2AW06-F1
#
_cell.length_a   1.000
_cell.length_b   1.000
_cell.length_c   1.000
_cell.angle_alpha   90.00
_cell.angle_beta   90.00
_cell.angle_gamma   90.00
#
_symmetry.space_group_name_H-M   'P 1'
#
loop_
_entity.id
_entity.type
_entity.pdbx_description
1 polymer ?
#
loop_
_entity_poly.entity_id
_entity_poly.type
_entity_poly.pdbx_seq_one_letter_code
_entity_poly.pdbx_strand_id
1 'polypeptide(L)'
;MSAPLSDAPATTFVLEFLESDALGEYCILAVVCLIFYDYALTFTSEVELIWGRRLTSVTLLFHLNRWITFAWTACGLLTLDPAGPTHAFSFFMRLPACIGLNILAGSVSLILKSVWAVFSAVRIYAISGGSWRLSYVVYLLGMVPVGTGVYGSFIATSYSVSNIPVIGMTCVENIKDNEAETVICELCNYYHLQC
;
A
#
# COMPACT_ATOMS: atom_id res chain seq x y z
N MET A 1 -25.78 40.45 -6.74
CA MET A 1 -24.42 40.25 -7.26
C MET A 1 -24.19 38.76 -7.31
N SER A 2 -24.29 38.21 -8.51
CA SER A 2 -24.31 36.80 -8.85
C SER A 2 -22.93 36.16 -8.75
N ALA A 3 -22.88 34.98 -8.14
CA ALA A 3 -21.72 34.10 -8.09
C ALA A 3 -21.23 33.71 -9.49
N PRO A 4 -19.91 33.56 -9.72
CA PRO A 4 -19.42 32.93 -10.93
C PRO A 4 -19.62 31.41 -10.81
N LEU A 5 -20.59 30.88 -11.57
CA LEU A 5 -20.89 29.45 -11.75
C LEU A 5 -19.83 28.70 -12.58
N SER A 6 -18.57 29.16 -12.58
CA SER A 6 -17.47 28.58 -13.35
C SER A 6 -16.69 27.48 -12.60
N ASP A 7 -16.87 27.38 -11.27
CA ASP A 7 -16.04 26.53 -10.39
C ASP A 7 -16.76 25.25 -9.90
N ALA A 8 -18.01 25.05 -10.29
CA ALA A 8 -18.80 23.89 -9.87
C ALA A 8 -18.17 22.52 -10.26
N PRO A 9 -17.63 22.31 -11.47
CA PRO A 9 -17.04 21.01 -11.80
C PRO A 9 -15.68 20.78 -11.12
N ALA A 10 -14.92 21.84 -10.85
CA ALA A 10 -13.62 21.74 -10.17
C ALA A 10 -13.77 21.44 -8.68
N THR A 11 -14.77 22.04 -8.02
CA THR A 11 -15.02 21.82 -6.59
C THR A 11 -15.55 20.41 -6.31
N THR A 12 -16.43 19.86 -7.16
CA THR A 12 -16.90 18.47 -7.01
C THR A 12 -15.78 17.46 -7.20
N PHE A 13 -14.91 17.66 -8.21
CA PHE A 13 -13.75 16.79 -8.44
C PHE A 13 -12.78 16.77 -7.24
N VAL A 14 -12.50 17.94 -6.65
CA VAL A 14 -11.64 18.03 -5.45
C VAL A 14 -12.26 17.33 -4.25
N LEU A 15 -13.57 17.42 -4.06
CA LEU A 15 -14.27 16.72 -2.97
C LEU A 15 -14.20 15.20 -3.14
N GLU A 16 -14.45 14.68 -4.35
CA GLU A 16 -14.35 13.24 -4.64
C GLU A 16 -12.94 12.71 -4.41
N PHE A 17 -11.92 13.47 -4.83
CA PHE A 17 -10.52 13.12 -4.60
C PHE A 17 -10.19 13.05 -3.09
N LEU A 18 -10.59 14.07 -2.33
CA LEU A 18 -10.36 14.14 -0.88
C LEU A 18 -11.08 13.03 -0.12
N GLU A 19 -12.30 12.69 -0.50
CA GLU A 19 -13.04 11.58 0.11
C GLU A 19 -12.34 10.24 -0.14
N SER A 20 -11.88 9.99 -1.37
CA SER A 20 -11.15 8.77 -1.72
C SER A 20 -9.84 8.64 -0.94
N ASP A 21 -9.09 9.73 -0.84
CA ASP A 21 -7.79 9.76 -0.16
C ASP A 21 -7.97 9.58 1.37
N ALA A 22 -8.88 10.34 1.97
CA ALA A 22 -9.20 10.24 3.39
C ALA A 22 -9.69 8.84 3.78
N LEU A 23 -10.53 8.20 2.97
CA LEU A 23 -10.95 6.81 3.20
C LEU A 23 -9.75 5.86 3.24
N GLY A 24 -8.78 6.04 2.34
CA GLY A 24 -7.53 5.28 2.34
C GLY A 24 -6.74 5.44 3.65
N GLU A 25 -6.57 6.68 4.11
CA GLU A 25 -5.85 6.98 5.34
C GLU A 25 -6.53 6.37 6.58
N TYR A 26 -7.84 6.50 6.70
CA TYR A 26 -8.61 5.91 7.79
C TYR A 26 -8.51 4.38 7.79
N CYS A 27 -8.55 3.75 6.61
CA CYS A 27 -8.35 2.31 6.49
C CYS A 27 -6.96 1.87 6.97
N ILE A 28 -5.91 2.59 6.59
CA ILE A 28 -4.54 2.29 7.02
C ILE A 28 -4.42 2.43 8.54
N LEU A 29 -4.94 3.52 9.12
CA LEU A 29 -4.94 3.73 10.57
C LEU A 29 -5.68 2.61 11.31
N ALA A 30 -6.85 2.20 10.82
CA ALA A 30 -7.60 1.08 11.41
C ALA A 30 -6.80 -0.23 11.36
N VAL A 31 -6.16 -0.54 10.23
CA VAL A 31 -5.31 -1.72 10.06
C VAL A 31 -4.11 -1.68 11.00
N VAL A 32 -3.44 -0.53 11.12
CA VAL A 32 -2.33 -0.31 12.05
C VAL A 32 -2.78 -0.58 13.48
N CYS A 33 -3.86 0.06 13.93
CA CYS A 33 -4.40 -0.15 15.29
C CYS A 33 -4.71 -1.62 15.56
N LEU A 34 -5.31 -2.32 14.59
CA LEU A 34 -5.64 -3.73 14.71
C LEU A 34 -4.40 -4.61 14.82
N ILE A 35 -3.37 -4.36 14.00
CA ILE A 35 -2.10 -5.11 14.04
C ILE A 35 -1.38 -4.88 15.37
N PHE A 36 -1.31 -3.64 15.84
CA PHE A 36 -0.71 -3.33 17.15
C PHE A 36 -1.47 -4.01 18.29
N TYR A 37 -2.80 -4.02 18.23
CA TYR A 37 -3.64 -4.68 19.22
C TYR A 37 -3.43 -6.20 19.24
N ASP A 38 -3.46 -6.84 18.08
CA ASP A 38 -3.20 -8.28 17.93
C ASP A 38 -1.80 -8.64 18.47
N TYR A 39 -0.79 -7.83 18.15
CA TYR A 39 0.57 -8.06 18.62
C TYR A 39 0.72 -7.88 20.12
N ALA A 40 0.01 -6.93 20.72
CA ALA A 40 0.03 -6.76 22.17
C ALA A 40 -0.58 -7.98 22.89
N LEU A 41 -1.64 -8.58 22.32
CA LEU A 41 -2.26 -9.78 22.87
C LEU A 41 -1.38 -11.02 22.72
N THR A 42 -0.75 -11.22 21.56
CA THR A 42 0.04 -12.43 21.31
C THR A 42 1.44 -12.38 21.94
N PHE A 43 1.96 -11.18 22.24
CA PHE A 43 3.32 -10.99 22.73
C PHE A 43 3.66 -11.82 23.97
N THR A 44 2.76 -11.86 24.97
CA THR A 44 3.00 -12.61 26.21
C THR A 44 3.19 -14.10 25.93
N SER A 45 2.33 -14.69 25.11
CA SER A 45 2.41 -16.11 24.75
C SER A 45 3.61 -16.42 23.85
N GLU A 46 4.01 -15.50 22.97
CA GLU A 46 5.15 -15.71 22.07
C GLU A 46 6.49 -15.68 22.81
N VAL A 47 6.65 -14.79 23.80
CA VAL A 47 7.87 -14.75 24.62
C VAL A 47 8.02 -16.05 25.42
N GLU A 48 6.93 -16.59 25.96
CA GLU A 48 6.97 -17.83 26.72
C GLU A 48 7.20 -19.07 25.84
N LEU A 49 6.53 -19.16 24.68
CA LEU A 49 6.52 -20.37 23.84
C LEU A 49 7.60 -20.41 22.76
N ILE A 50 8.01 -19.25 22.23
CA ILE A 50 8.85 -19.16 21.03
C ILE A 50 10.27 -18.75 21.38
N TRP A 51 10.46 -17.76 22.26
CA TRP A 51 11.79 -17.21 22.54
C TRP A 51 12.72 -18.18 23.30
N GLY A 52 12.16 -19.16 24.02
CA GLY A 52 12.93 -20.19 24.72
C GLY A 52 13.27 -21.44 23.90
N ARG A 53 12.81 -21.55 22.64
CA ARG A 53 12.96 -22.77 21.81
C ARG A 53 14.02 -22.64 20.72
N ARG A 54 14.48 -23.79 20.20
CA ARG A 54 15.43 -23.85 19.07
C ARG A 54 14.80 -23.23 17.81
N LEU A 55 15.56 -22.42 17.09
CA LEU A 55 15.13 -21.82 15.82
C LEU A 55 14.88 -22.92 14.78
N THR A 56 13.60 -23.24 14.54
CA THR A 56 13.18 -24.11 13.44
C THR A 56 12.80 -23.26 12.22
N SER A 57 12.72 -23.90 11.04
CA SER A 57 12.30 -23.21 9.80
C SER A 57 10.92 -22.56 9.94
N VAL A 58 10.02 -23.18 10.71
CA VAL A 58 8.67 -22.64 11.01
C VAL A 58 8.75 -21.42 11.92
N THR A 59 9.61 -21.45 12.95
CA THR A 59 9.85 -20.32 13.86
C THR A 59 10.44 -19.12 13.11
N LEU A 60 11.37 -19.35 12.20
CA LEU A 60 11.96 -18.31 11.37
C LEU A 60 10.90 -17.67 10.45
N LEU A 61 10.09 -18.48 9.78
CA LEU A 61 9.01 -18.00 8.90
C LEU A 61 8.00 -17.14 9.67
N PHE A 62 7.66 -17.53 10.90
CA PHE A 62 6.79 -16.77 11.78
C PHE A 62 7.36 -15.39 12.14
N HIS A 63 8.63 -15.34 12.57
CA HIS A 63 9.29 -14.07 12.87
C HIS A 63 9.40 -13.17 11.64
N LEU A 64 9.78 -13.72 10.48
CA LEU A 64 9.85 -12.96 9.24
C LEU A 64 8.50 -12.33 8.90
N ASN A 65 7.42 -13.11 8.91
CA ASN A 65 6.07 -12.59 8.65
C ASN A 65 5.73 -11.42 9.59
N ARG A 66 6.05 -11.55 10.88
CA ARG A 66 5.75 -10.52 11.87
C ARG A 66 6.56 -9.24 11.67
N TRP A 67 7.88 -9.35 11.52
CA TRP A 67 8.74 -8.18 11.30
C TRP A 67 8.44 -7.47 9.98
N ILE A 68 8.12 -8.23 8.93
CA ILE A 68 7.74 -7.67 7.63
C ILE A 68 6.39 -6.97 7.72
N THR A 69 5.40 -7.54 8.42
CA THR A 69 4.11 -6.90 8.64
C THR A 69 4.27 -5.59 9.43
N PHE A 70 5.12 -5.58 10.46
CA PHE A 70 5.44 -4.37 11.20
C PHE A 70 6.10 -3.31 10.32
N ALA A 71 7.11 -3.70 9.53
CA ALA A 71 7.76 -2.81 8.57
C ALA A 71 6.77 -2.26 7.54
N TRP A 72 5.83 -3.08 7.08
CA TRP A 72 4.76 -2.66 6.16
C TRP A 72 3.87 -1.59 6.78
N THR A 73 3.38 -1.83 8.01
CA THR A 73 2.57 -0.83 8.73
C THR A 73 3.33 0.45 9.03
N ALA A 74 4.62 0.35 9.36
CA ALA A 74 5.47 1.51 9.59
C ALA A 74 5.67 2.32 8.32
N CYS A 75 5.91 1.66 7.18
CA CYS A 75 5.98 2.34 5.87
C CYS A 75 4.65 3.01 5.52
N GLY A 76 3.52 2.33 5.74
CA GLY A 76 2.18 2.88 5.52
C GLY A 76 1.92 4.14 6.35
N LEU A 77 2.30 4.14 7.64
CA LEU A 77 2.20 5.32 8.50
C LEU A 77 3.09 6.48 8.04
N LEU A 78 4.26 6.18 7.46
CA LEU A 78 5.18 7.20 6.94
C LEU A 78 4.70 7.79 5.61
N THR A 79 3.82 7.10 4.88
CA THR A 79 3.19 7.60 3.65
C THR A 79 1.85 8.29 3.88
N LEU A 80 1.27 8.22 5.08
CA LEU A 80 0.09 9.02 5.42
C LEU A 80 0.44 10.50 5.37
N ASP A 81 -0.39 11.29 4.70
CA ASP A 81 -0.26 12.74 4.62
C ASP A 81 -1.36 13.34 5.51
N PRO A 82 -1.13 13.45 6.84
CA PRO A 82 -2.17 13.92 7.71
C PRO A 82 -2.55 15.33 7.27
N ALA A 83 -3.78 15.47 6.73
CA ALA A 83 -4.42 16.71 6.31
C ALA A 83 -4.70 17.65 7.49
N GLY A 84 -3.66 17.98 8.26
CA GLY A 84 -3.71 18.77 9.48
C GLY A 84 -2.54 19.77 9.57
N PRO A 85 -2.77 20.99 10.08
CA PRO A 85 -1.75 22.04 10.22
C PRO A 85 -0.73 21.76 11.33
N THR A 86 -0.53 20.50 11.74
CA THR A 86 0.44 20.17 12.78
C THR A 86 1.80 19.93 12.16
N HIS A 87 2.61 21.00 12.18
CA HIS A 87 4.00 21.15 11.73
C HIS A 87 5.03 20.13 12.28
N ALA A 88 4.63 19.04 12.93
CA ALA A 88 5.54 18.03 13.47
C ALA A 88 5.98 17.00 12.41
N PHE A 89 5.12 16.67 11.44
CA PHE A 89 5.41 15.64 10.43
C PHE A 89 6.09 16.20 9.16
N SER A 90 6.03 17.52 8.96
CA SER A 90 6.72 18.23 7.87
C SER A 90 8.26 18.11 7.91
N PHE A 91 8.83 17.62 9.02
CA PHE A 91 10.29 17.39 9.14
C PHE A 91 10.77 16.13 8.40
N PHE A 92 9.91 15.13 8.20
CA PHE A 92 10.26 13.89 7.47
C PHE A 92 10.08 14.03 5.94
N MET A 93 9.21 14.95 5.49
CA MET A 93 8.92 15.29 4.10
C MET A 93 10.02 16.18 3.47
N ARG A 94 11.27 15.75 3.50
CA ARG A 94 12.27 16.29 2.57
C ARG A 94 12.05 15.57 1.24
N LEU A 95 11.71 16.34 0.20
CA LEU A 95 11.23 15.94 -1.14
C LEU A 95 11.83 14.65 -1.81
N PRO A 96 13.07 14.19 -1.57
CA PRO A 96 13.49 12.85 -2.07
C PRO A 96 12.77 11.65 -1.39
N ALA A 97 12.09 11.86 -0.27
CA ALA A 97 11.41 10.78 0.45
C ALA A 97 10.12 10.30 -0.24
N CYS A 98 9.45 11.12 -1.06
CA CYS A 98 8.18 10.77 -1.69
C CYS A 98 8.28 9.51 -2.58
N ILE A 99 9.19 9.55 -3.56
CA ILE A 99 9.42 8.45 -4.50
C ILE A 99 10.04 7.27 -3.75
N GLY A 100 11.02 7.53 -2.87
CA GLY A 100 11.71 6.49 -2.12
C GLY A 100 10.80 5.71 -1.16
N LEU A 101 9.91 6.40 -0.44
CA LEU A 101 8.97 5.79 0.51
C LEU A 101 7.91 4.97 -0.21
N ASN A 102 7.36 5.44 -1.33
CA ASN A 102 6.39 4.68 -2.12
C ASN A 102 7.03 3.42 -2.72
N ILE A 103 8.24 3.53 -3.27
CA ILE A 103 9.01 2.38 -3.76
C ILE A 103 9.30 1.39 -2.61
N LEU A 104 9.70 1.88 -1.45
CA LEU A 104 9.97 1.06 -0.28
C LEU A 104 8.70 0.37 0.22
N ALA A 105 7.59 1.11 0.35
CA ALA A 105 6.30 0.58 0.77
C ALA A 105 5.77 -0.50 -0.20
N GLY A 106 5.89 -0.27 -1.51
CA GLY A 106 5.59 -1.25 -2.54
C GLY A 106 6.47 -2.50 -2.41
N SER A 107 7.78 -2.32 -2.22
CA SER A 107 8.74 -3.42 -2.05
C SER A 107 8.40 -4.28 -0.82
N VAL A 108 8.15 -3.65 0.32
CA VAL A 108 7.80 -4.35 1.57
C VAL A 108 6.45 -5.09 1.41
N SER A 109 5.48 -4.48 0.73
CA SER A 109 4.18 -5.11 0.42
C SER A 109 4.33 -6.38 -0.42
N LEU A 110 5.22 -6.37 -1.43
CA LEU A 110 5.49 -7.53 -2.27
C LEU A 110 6.14 -8.67 -1.50
N ILE A 111 7.12 -8.35 -0.66
CA ILE A 111 7.76 -9.33 0.21
C ILE A 111 6.71 -9.96 1.12
N LEU A 112 5.83 -9.16 1.73
CA LEU A 112 4.76 -9.66 2.61
C LEU A 112 3.82 -10.63 1.87
N LYS A 113 3.36 -10.26 0.67
CA LYS A 113 2.51 -11.12 -0.17
C LYS A 113 3.21 -12.44 -0.51
N SER A 114 4.51 -12.41 -0.80
CA SER A 114 5.29 -13.63 -1.07
C SER A 114 5.39 -14.53 0.17
N VAL A 115 5.55 -13.94 1.36
CA VAL A 115 5.59 -14.69 2.63
C VAL A 115 4.24 -15.35 2.91
N TRP A 116 3.13 -14.66 2.67
CA TRP A 116 1.78 -15.23 2.80
C TRP A 116 1.52 -16.38 1.81
N ALA A 117 2.02 -16.27 0.57
CA ALA A 117 1.96 -17.34 -0.41
C ALA A 117 2.73 -18.59 0.05
N VAL A 118 3.95 -18.41 0.55
CA VAL A 118 4.76 -19.52 1.11
C VAL A 118 4.08 -20.14 2.32
N PHE A 119 3.57 -19.33 3.25
CA PHE A 119 2.88 -19.82 4.45
C PHE A 119 1.65 -20.67 4.09
N SER A 120 0.89 -20.22 3.09
CA SER A 120 -0.26 -20.96 2.55
C SER A 120 0.16 -22.30 1.95
N ALA A 121 1.22 -22.31 1.14
CA ALA A 121 1.74 -23.53 0.51
C ALA A 121 2.25 -24.56 1.53
N VAL A 122 2.98 -24.11 2.56
CA VAL A 122 3.49 -24.96 3.65
C VAL A 122 2.33 -25.57 4.45
N ARG A 123 1.29 -24.77 4.74
CA ARG A 123 0.10 -25.27 5.44
C ARG A 123 -0.60 -26.37 4.64
N ILE A 124 -0.78 -26.18 3.33
CA ILE A 124 -1.37 -27.21 2.47
C ILE A 124 -0.49 -28.46 2.43
N TYR A 125 0.82 -28.32 2.40
CA TYR A 125 1.74 -29.46 2.40
C TYR A 125 1.56 -30.33 3.65
N ALA A 126 1.43 -29.70 4.82
CA ALA A 126 1.18 -30.38 6.09
C ALA A 126 -0.19 -31.09 6.11
N ILE A 127 -1.25 -30.42 5.66
CA ILE A 127 -2.62 -30.99 5.63
C ILE A 127 -2.73 -32.13 4.61
N SER A 128 -2.04 -32.03 3.48
CA SER A 128 -2.10 -33.00 2.40
C SER A 128 -1.27 -34.27 2.66
N GLY A 129 -0.69 -34.44 3.85
CA GLY A 129 0.13 -35.60 4.18
C GLY A 129 1.43 -35.69 3.36
N GLY A 130 1.99 -34.56 2.94
CA GLY A 130 3.27 -34.51 2.21
C GLY A 130 3.17 -34.54 0.69
N SER A 131 1.98 -34.36 0.10
CA SER A 131 1.86 -34.26 -1.36
C SER A 131 2.38 -32.90 -1.88
N TRP A 132 3.55 -32.91 -2.51
CA TRP A 132 4.22 -31.70 -3.01
C TRP A 132 3.47 -31.02 -4.16
N ARG A 133 2.66 -31.79 -4.92
CA ARG A 133 1.92 -31.29 -6.10
C ARG A 133 0.87 -30.25 -5.73
N LEU A 134 0.07 -30.50 -4.68
CA LEU A 134 -0.96 -29.55 -4.23
C LEU A 134 -0.34 -28.29 -3.63
N SER A 135 0.74 -28.44 -2.85
CA SER A 135 1.49 -27.32 -2.30
C SER A 135 2.04 -26.41 -3.39
N TYR A 136 2.58 -27.00 -4.47
CA TYR A 136 3.11 -26.23 -5.61
C TYR A 136 2.01 -25.45 -6.35
N VAL A 137 0.85 -26.06 -6.59
CA VAL A 137 -0.29 -25.38 -7.23
C VAL A 137 -0.73 -24.17 -6.40
N VAL A 138 -0.85 -24.33 -5.07
CA VAL A 138 -1.20 -23.22 -4.17
C VAL A 138 -0.14 -22.13 -4.17
N TYR A 139 1.13 -22.51 -4.20
CA TYR A 139 2.22 -21.54 -4.29
C TYR A 139 2.16 -20.73 -5.59
N LEU A 140 1.94 -21.38 -6.74
CA LEU A 140 1.79 -20.70 -8.03
C LEU A 140 0.59 -19.75 -8.04
N LEU A 141 -0.55 -20.18 -7.51
CA LEU A 141 -1.73 -19.34 -7.33
C LEU A 141 -1.43 -18.14 -6.42
N GLY A 142 -0.67 -18.34 -5.34
CA GLY A 142 -0.24 -17.29 -4.42
C GLY A 142 0.76 -16.30 -5.02
N MET A 143 1.50 -16.68 -6.08
CA MET A 143 2.43 -15.78 -6.79
C MET A 143 1.72 -14.84 -7.76
N VAL A 144 0.49 -15.14 -8.18
CA VAL A 144 -0.32 -14.25 -9.04
C VAL A 144 -0.44 -12.82 -8.46
N PRO A 145 -0.90 -12.62 -7.21
CA PRO A 145 -1.00 -11.28 -6.62
C PRO A 145 0.37 -10.60 -6.41
N VAL A 146 1.47 -11.36 -6.36
CA VAL A 146 2.83 -10.81 -6.32
C VAL A 146 3.19 -10.25 -7.70
N GLY A 147 2.94 -11.03 -8.76
CA GLY A 147 3.19 -10.59 -10.14
C GLY A 147 2.38 -9.35 -10.53
N THR A 148 1.09 -9.33 -10.19
CA THR A 148 0.25 -8.14 -10.44
C THR A 148 0.72 -6.92 -9.63
N GLY A 149 1.17 -7.13 -8.39
CA GLY A 149 1.73 -6.06 -7.57
C GLY A 149 3.02 -5.47 -8.15
N VAL A 150 3.91 -6.33 -8.67
CA VAL A 150 5.16 -5.86 -9.34
C VAL A 150 4.82 -5.03 -10.57
N TYR A 151 3.89 -5.51 -11.39
CA TYR A 151 3.47 -4.79 -12.58
C TYR A 151 2.86 -3.44 -12.21
N GLY A 152 1.90 -3.42 -11.27
CA GLY A 152 1.26 -2.19 -10.80
C GLY A 152 2.28 -1.17 -10.27
N SER A 153 3.03 -1.54 -9.23
CA SER A 153 3.82 -0.57 -8.45
C SER A 153 5.13 -0.12 -9.10
N PHE A 154 5.67 -0.84 -10.09
CA PHE A 154 6.99 -0.52 -10.66
C PHE A 154 6.98 -0.30 -12.17
N ILE A 155 6.05 -0.95 -12.88
CA ILE A 155 5.99 -0.90 -14.35
C ILE A 155 4.92 0.08 -14.78
N ALA A 156 3.70 -0.10 -14.28
CA ALA A 156 2.52 0.65 -14.68
C ALA A 156 2.42 2.02 -14.01
N THR A 157 3.06 2.25 -12.85
CA THR A 157 2.93 3.54 -12.15
C THR A 157 4.24 4.32 -12.03
N SER A 158 4.12 5.64 -11.91
CA SER A 158 5.19 6.61 -11.69
C SER A 158 4.76 7.65 -10.67
N TYR A 159 5.65 8.01 -9.76
CA TYR A 159 5.37 8.99 -8.72
C TYR A 159 5.92 10.36 -9.12
N SER A 160 5.08 11.40 -9.08
CA SER A 160 5.48 12.79 -9.28
C SER A 160 5.06 13.63 -8.07
N VAL A 161 5.83 14.67 -7.77
CA VAL A 161 5.44 15.66 -6.76
C VAL A 161 4.71 16.79 -7.46
N SER A 162 3.46 17.02 -7.08
CA SER A 162 2.61 18.06 -7.66
C SER A 162 2.12 19.01 -6.56
N ASN A 163 1.97 20.29 -6.90
CA ASN A 163 1.39 21.29 -6.00
C ASN A 163 -0.06 21.54 -6.40
N ILE A 164 -1.00 21.13 -5.56
CA ILE A 164 -2.43 21.33 -5.78
C ILE A 164 -2.86 22.57 -4.99
N PRO A 165 -3.52 23.56 -5.61
CA PRO A 165 -4.05 24.70 -4.89
C PRO A 165 -5.02 24.20 -3.80
N VAL A 166 -4.86 24.69 -2.56
CA VAL A 166 -5.57 24.29 -1.31
C VAL A 166 -4.89 23.18 -0.49
N ILE A 167 -4.30 22.16 -1.12
CA ILE A 167 -3.73 20.98 -0.42
C ILE A 167 -2.21 21.14 -0.19
N GLY A 168 -1.52 21.85 -1.08
CA GLY A 168 -0.07 22.04 -1.03
C GLY A 168 0.68 20.98 -1.85
N MET A 169 1.91 20.66 -1.44
CA MET A 169 2.75 19.68 -2.15
C MET A 169 2.36 18.27 -1.74
N THR A 170 1.88 17.47 -2.68
CA THR A 170 1.50 16.07 -2.47
C THR A 170 2.16 15.14 -3.48
N CYS A 171 2.22 13.86 -3.14
CA CYS A 171 2.74 12.79 -3.98
C CYS A 171 1.61 12.21 -4.83
N VAL A 172 1.69 12.39 -6.15
CA VAL A 172 0.69 11.88 -7.08
C VAL A 172 1.20 10.63 -7.77
N GLU A 173 0.40 9.57 -7.75
CA GLU A 173 0.61 8.37 -8.56
C GLU A 173 0.07 8.61 -9.97
N ASN A 174 0.95 8.48 -10.98
CA ASN A 174 0.62 8.61 -12.38
C ASN A 174 0.74 7.25 -13.04
N ILE A 175 -0.32 6.79 -13.68
CA ILE A 175 -0.32 5.54 -14.42
C ILE A 175 0.31 5.79 -15.80
N LYS A 176 1.36 5.05 -16.14
CA LYS A 176 2.12 5.10 -17.41
C LYS A 176 1.39 4.43 -18.57
N ASP A 177 0.08 4.29 -18.49
CA ASP A 177 -0.69 3.70 -19.57
C ASP A 177 -0.83 4.73 -20.68
N ASN A 178 -0.23 4.45 -21.85
CA ASN A 178 -0.52 5.18 -23.09
C ASN A 178 -2.04 5.22 -23.38
N GLU A 179 -2.80 4.27 -22.81
CA GLU A 179 -4.27 4.20 -22.87
C GLU A 179 -4.98 5.22 -21.97
N ALA A 180 -4.43 5.59 -20.81
CA ALA A 180 -4.99 6.63 -19.96
C ALA A 180 -4.85 8.03 -20.60
N GLU A 181 -3.73 8.26 -21.31
CA GLU A 181 -3.55 9.44 -22.15
C GLU A 181 -4.59 9.46 -23.31
N THR A 182 -4.99 8.28 -23.83
CA THR A 182 -6.02 8.19 -24.87
C THR A 182 -7.42 8.49 -24.32
N VAL A 183 -7.77 8.00 -23.12
CA VAL A 183 -9.05 8.29 -22.47
C VAL A 183 -9.15 9.75 -22.03
N ILE A 184 -8.06 10.34 -21.51
CA ILE A 184 -8.01 11.76 -21.17
C ILE A 184 -8.07 12.62 -22.44
N CYS A 185 -7.40 12.25 -23.53
CA CYS A 185 -7.54 12.91 -24.83
C CYS A 185 -8.94 12.76 -25.44
N GLU A 186 -9.58 11.59 -25.33
CA GLU A 186 -10.96 11.39 -25.78
C GLU A 186 -11.95 12.22 -24.97
N LEU A 187 -11.76 12.33 -23.64
CA LEU A 187 -12.56 13.19 -22.78
C LEU A 187 -12.29 14.69 -23.05
N CYS A 188 -11.05 15.11 -23.27
CA CYS A 188 -10.72 16.49 -23.68
C CYS A 188 -11.29 16.85 -25.05
N ASN A 189 -11.25 15.91 -26.01
CA ASN A 189 -11.84 16.09 -27.34
C ASN A 189 -13.38 16.12 -27.27
N TYR A 190 -14.00 15.32 -26.41
CA TYR A 190 -15.44 15.35 -26.15
C TYR A 190 -15.90 16.68 -25.52
N TYR A 191 -15.05 17.32 -24.69
CA TYR A 191 -15.33 18.60 -24.05
C TYR A 191 -14.70 19.83 -24.72
N HIS A 192 -14.06 19.68 -25.89
CA HIS A 192 -13.38 20.75 -26.63
C HIS A 192 -12.37 21.57 -25.78
N LEU A 193 -11.67 20.91 -24.87
CA LEU A 193 -10.56 21.49 -24.12
C LEU A 193 -9.23 21.22 -24.83
N GLN A 194 -8.32 22.18 -24.77
CA GLN A 194 -7.02 22.06 -25.44
C GLN A 194 -6.09 21.22 -24.55
N CYS A 195 -5.70 20.03 -25.05
CA CYS A 195 -4.70 19.16 -24.44
C CYS A 195 -3.34 19.86 -24.30
#